data_AF-A0A6G2U2R2-F1
#
_entry.id   AF-A0A6G2U2R2-F1
#
_cell.length_a   1.000
_cell.length_b   1.000
_cell.length_c   1.000
_cell.angle_alpha   90.00
_cell.angle_beta   90.00
_cell.angle_gamma   90.00
#
_symmetry.space_group_name_H-M   'P 1'
#
loop_
_entity.id
_entity.type
_entity.pdbx_description
1 polymer ?
#
loop_
_entity_poly.entity_id
_entity_poly.type
_entity_poly.pdbx_seq_one_letter_code
_entity_poly.pdbx_strand_id
1 'polypeptide(L)'
;MPESSERGGSGRLDRASPAEPLSTYGTDGGSAAVTPGLSAASAEITLEVAPVQIQTLSDASAGDAPTAPRTAAAEPVTVVRQGAAPAAEHLAEETAPEPPRPEPNGPSSDLFRQYLREIGRIPLLTAVEEVELARRVEAGLFAEEKLRSTPDLASQLAVDLDTLVVLGRMAKRRLIEANLRLVVSVAKRYVGRGLTMLDLVQEGNLGLIRAVEKFDYARGYKFSTYATWWIRQAMSRALADQARTIRVPVHVVELINRVIRVQRRMLQERGSEPTPEEVAAHLDLTEQRVSEVLRLAQEPVSLHAPVGEEDDVALGDLIEDGDAASPVESAAFLLLREHLDAVLSTLGERERKVVQLRYGLADGRPRTLEEIGRIFGVTRERIRQIESKTLGKLRDHAFADQLRGYLD
;
A
#
# COMPACT_ATOMS: atom_id res chain seq x y z
N MET A 1 6.84 -21.25 61.04
CA MET A 1 7.54 -22.11 62.02
C MET A 1 6.49 -22.76 62.90
N PRO A 2 6.53 -24.10 63.08
CA PRO A 2 7.16 -25.12 62.21
C PRO A 2 6.25 -25.36 60.98
N GLU A 3 5.91 -26.53 60.41
CA GLU A 3 6.41 -27.94 60.29
C GLU A 3 5.97 -28.38 58.85
N SER A 4 6.59 -29.25 58.02
CA SER A 4 7.00 -30.67 58.07
C SER A 4 5.83 -31.68 58.11
N SER A 5 5.85 -32.85 57.45
CA SER A 5 6.88 -33.58 56.64
C SER A 5 6.12 -34.51 55.64
N GLU A 6 6.65 -35.28 54.66
CA GLU A 6 7.82 -36.18 54.63
C GLU A 6 8.33 -36.49 53.19
N ARG A 7 9.60 -36.95 53.11
CA ARG A 7 10.25 -37.96 52.23
C ARG A 7 9.74 -38.14 50.77
N GLY A 8 10.57 -38.25 49.72
CA GLY A 8 12.03 -38.38 49.61
C GLY A 8 12.48 -39.75 49.10
N GLY A 9 13.16 -39.82 47.94
CA GLY A 9 13.73 -41.06 47.38
C GLY A 9 14.30 -40.88 45.96
N SER A 10 15.57 -41.26 45.76
CA SER A 10 16.31 -41.09 44.50
C SER A 10 16.27 -42.34 43.61
N GLY A 11 16.42 -42.16 42.29
CA GLY A 11 16.58 -43.29 41.35
C GLY A 11 16.92 -42.86 39.92
N ARG A 12 18.22 -42.84 39.57
CA ARG A 12 18.67 -42.92 38.17
C ARG A 12 18.79 -44.39 37.78
N LEU A 13 18.37 -44.76 36.57
CA LEU A 13 19.24 -45.43 35.59
C LEU A 13 18.55 -45.60 34.23
N ASP A 14 19.39 -45.64 33.20
CA ASP A 14 19.08 -45.53 31.78
C ASP A 14 18.24 -46.70 31.22
N ARG A 15 17.46 -46.41 30.16
CA ARG A 15 17.63 -47.16 28.90
C ARG A 15 17.13 -46.41 27.67
N ALA A 16 17.89 -46.56 26.59
CA ALA A 16 17.75 -45.84 25.33
C ALA A 16 16.50 -46.20 24.51
N SER A 17 15.97 -45.20 23.82
CA SER A 17 15.47 -45.33 22.44
C SER A 17 16.14 -44.24 21.60
N PRO A 18 16.51 -44.51 20.34
CA PRO A 18 17.29 -43.57 19.53
C PRO A 18 16.45 -42.42 18.98
N ALA A 19 17.10 -41.28 18.76
CA ALA A 19 16.56 -40.18 17.97
C ALA A 19 17.09 -40.24 16.53
N GLU A 20 16.26 -39.86 15.56
CA GLU A 20 16.72 -39.26 14.30
C GLU A 20 15.78 -38.07 13.93
N PRO A 21 16.26 -37.09 13.14
CA PRO A 21 15.74 -35.74 13.23
C PRO A 21 14.74 -35.35 12.12
N LEU A 22 13.74 -34.55 12.48
CA LEU A 22 13.00 -33.73 11.51
C LEU A 22 13.78 -32.46 11.17
N SER A 23 14.65 -32.56 10.16
CA SER A 23 15.21 -31.38 9.48
C SER A 23 15.55 -31.70 8.03
N THR A 24 14.72 -31.21 7.10
CA THR A 24 15.12 -30.34 5.97
C THR A 24 13.85 -29.97 5.19
N TYR A 25 13.50 -28.68 5.17
CA TYR A 25 12.69 -28.16 4.06
C TYR A 25 13.62 -28.02 2.85
N GLY A 26 13.50 -28.93 1.90
CA GLY A 26 14.26 -28.94 0.64
C GLY A 26 13.32 -28.73 -0.54
N THR A 27 13.55 -27.66 -1.30
CA THR A 27 12.88 -27.41 -2.58
C THR A 27 13.35 -28.41 -3.65
N ASP A 28 12.48 -28.76 -4.59
CA ASP A 28 12.69 -28.58 -6.04
C ASP A 28 11.63 -29.34 -6.89
N GLY A 29 11.57 -29.04 -8.20
CA GLY A 29 11.01 -29.97 -9.20
C GLY A 29 9.70 -29.59 -9.89
N GLY A 30 9.11 -28.41 -9.63
CA GLY A 30 7.88 -27.96 -10.30
C GLY A 30 8.10 -27.44 -11.74
N SER A 31 8.14 -28.33 -12.73
CA SER A 31 8.30 -27.93 -14.15
C SER A 31 7.10 -27.13 -14.67
N ALA A 32 7.36 -25.97 -15.26
CA ALA A 32 6.33 -25.03 -15.73
C ALA A 32 5.63 -25.48 -17.03
N ALA A 33 4.40 -25.01 -17.23
CA ALA A 33 3.63 -25.20 -18.45
C ALA A 33 4.10 -24.29 -19.59
N VAL A 34 3.98 -24.76 -20.83
CA VAL A 34 4.46 -24.05 -22.03
C VAL A 34 3.48 -22.96 -22.46
N THR A 35 3.94 -21.72 -22.51
CA THR A 35 3.28 -20.60 -23.21
C THR A 35 3.76 -20.50 -24.67
N PRO A 36 2.91 -20.04 -25.61
CA PRO A 36 3.34 -19.73 -26.97
C PRO A 36 4.22 -18.48 -26.98
N GLY A 37 5.40 -18.56 -27.61
CA GLY A 37 6.41 -17.49 -27.56
C GLY A 37 6.10 -16.31 -28.49
N LEU A 38 6.24 -15.09 -27.95
CA LEU A 38 6.44 -13.87 -28.74
C LEU A 38 7.92 -13.47 -28.65
N SER A 39 8.53 -13.16 -29.79
CA SER A 39 9.97 -12.90 -29.89
C SER A 39 10.32 -11.50 -29.39
N ALA A 40 11.12 -11.41 -28.33
CA ALA A 40 11.72 -10.16 -27.89
C ALA A 40 12.97 -9.84 -28.74
N ALA A 41 12.84 -8.90 -29.68
CA ALA A 41 13.98 -8.28 -30.34
C ALA A 41 14.43 -7.06 -29.53
N SER A 42 15.69 -7.04 -29.10
CA SER A 42 16.28 -5.89 -28.38
C SER A 42 16.41 -4.68 -29.30
N ALA A 43 15.69 -3.61 -29.00
CA ALA A 43 15.85 -2.31 -29.64
C ALA A 43 16.54 -1.34 -28.67
N GLU A 44 17.85 -1.15 -28.84
CA GLU A 44 18.59 -0.09 -28.16
C GLU A 44 18.19 1.26 -28.77
N ILE A 45 17.47 2.09 -28.01
CA ILE A 45 17.10 3.45 -28.46
C ILE A 45 18.20 4.42 -28.04
N THR A 46 19.28 4.46 -28.82
CA THR A 46 20.27 5.54 -28.79
C THR A 46 19.64 6.83 -29.33
N LEU A 47 19.27 7.75 -28.43
CA LEU A 47 18.91 9.12 -28.80
C LEU A 47 20.18 9.91 -29.17
N GLU A 48 20.61 9.74 -30.41
CA GLU A 48 21.71 10.49 -31.01
C GLU A 48 21.30 11.97 -31.20
N VAL A 49 22.06 12.89 -30.60
CA VAL A 49 21.78 14.33 -30.66
C VAL A 49 22.32 14.90 -31.95
N ALA A 50 21.46 15.08 -32.96
CA ALA A 50 21.82 15.71 -34.22
C ALA A 50 22.28 17.17 -34.00
N PRO A 51 23.46 17.58 -34.50
CA PRO A 51 24.00 18.91 -34.25
C PRO A 51 23.32 19.98 -35.11
N VAL A 52 22.75 21.00 -34.48
CA VAL A 52 22.25 22.20 -35.17
C VAL A 52 23.43 23.03 -35.67
N GLN A 53 23.73 22.91 -36.96
CA GLN A 53 24.76 23.70 -37.63
C GLN A 53 24.27 25.14 -37.83
N ILE A 54 24.86 26.10 -37.11
CA ILE A 54 24.65 27.53 -37.35
C ILE A 54 25.46 27.93 -38.60
N GLN A 55 24.79 28.03 -39.74
CA GLN A 55 25.40 28.60 -40.95
C GLN A 55 25.36 30.13 -40.87
N THR A 56 26.50 30.74 -40.56
CA THR A 56 26.72 32.18 -40.74
C THR A 56 27.03 32.48 -42.21
N LEU A 57 26.18 33.27 -42.87
CA LEU A 57 26.52 33.96 -44.12
C LEU A 57 26.16 35.44 -44.01
N SER A 58 27.00 36.27 -44.62
CA SER A 58 26.90 37.72 -44.62
C SER A 58 26.24 38.26 -45.87
N ASP A 59 25.64 39.45 -45.76
CA ASP A 59 25.94 40.66 -46.54
C ASP A 59 24.74 41.62 -46.40
N ALA A 60 24.81 42.95 -46.23
CA ALA A 60 25.82 44.02 -46.29
C ALA A 60 25.26 45.18 -47.14
N SER A 61 24.44 46.04 -46.52
CA SER A 61 24.09 47.39 -46.99
C SER A 61 23.51 48.16 -45.80
N ALA A 62 24.25 49.02 -45.09
CA ALA A 62 24.62 50.38 -45.49
C ALA A 62 23.39 51.29 -45.71
N GLY A 63 23.18 52.29 -44.84
CA GLY A 63 21.95 53.11 -44.86
C GLY A 63 21.78 54.14 -43.72
N ASP A 64 22.82 54.95 -43.46
CA ASP A 64 22.78 56.25 -42.76
C ASP A 64 22.42 56.38 -41.25
N ALA A 65 22.82 57.52 -40.69
CA ALA A 65 22.56 58.04 -39.35
C ALA A 65 22.22 59.57 -39.47
N PRO A 66 22.11 60.43 -38.43
CA PRO A 66 22.19 60.20 -36.98
C PRO A 66 21.07 60.89 -36.16
N THR A 67 21.12 60.77 -34.82
CA THR A 67 21.06 61.86 -33.81
C THR A 67 20.65 61.29 -32.43
N ALA A 68 21.22 61.83 -31.34
CA ALA A 68 21.06 61.37 -29.95
C ALA A 68 20.35 62.44 -29.08
N PRO A 69 20.34 62.35 -27.74
CA PRO A 69 20.09 61.21 -26.84
C PRO A 69 18.91 61.47 -25.87
N ARG A 70 18.28 60.44 -25.30
CA ARG A 70 17.46 60.58 -24.07
C ARG A 70 17.63 59.41 -23.09
N THR A 71 17.69 59.74 -21.81
CA THR A 71 17.83 58.84 -20.66
C THR A 71 16.48 58.31 -20.16
N ALA A 72 16.45 57.05 -19.70
CA ALA A 72 15.44 56.51 -18.79
C ALA A 72 16.00 55.29 -18.00
N ALA A 73 15.34 54.99 -16.88
CA ALA A 73 15.71 54.03 -15.84
C ALA A 73 16.09 52.60 -16.31
N ALA A 74 16.92 51.94 -15.49
CA ALA A 74 17.14 50.50 -15.56
C ALA A 74 16.39 49.79 -14.41
N GLU A 75 15.62 48.76 -14.74
CA GLU A 75 15.04 47.81 -13.77
C GLU A 75 15.71 46.43 -13.97
N PRO A 76 16.05 45.69 -12.89
CA PRO A 76 16.78 44.44 -13.01
C PRO A 76 15.87 43.27 -13.44
N VAL A 77 16.27 42.60 -14.52
CA VAL A 77 15.61 41.45 -15.15
C VAL A 77 15.22 40.35 -14.14
N THR A 78 13.96 39.93 -14.18
CA THR A 78 13.46 38.74 -13.49
C THR A 78 13.98 37.45 -14.16
N VAL A 79 14.89 36.75 -13.48
CA VAL A 79 15.41 35.46 -13.94
C VAL A 79 14.36 34.36 -13.74
N VAL A 80 13.61 34.05 -14.79
CA VAL A 80 12.73 32.88 -14.83
C VAL A 80 13.59 31.61 -14.84
N ARG A 81 13.62 30.89 -13.71
CA ARG A 81 14.11 29.50 -13.66
C ARG A 81 12.95 28.53 -13.65
N GLN A 82 12.70 27.89 -14.79
CA GLN A 82 11.81 26.74 -14.88
C GLN A 82 12.44 25.56 -14.13
N GLY A 83 11.95 25.27 -12.93
CA GLY A 83 12.09 23.98 -12.26
C GLY A 83 10.72 23.34 -12.17
N ALA A 84 10.52 22.19 -12.80
CA ALA A 84 9.19 21.57 -12.91
C ALA A 84 8.66 21.13 -11.54
N ALA A 85 7.50 21.66 -11.14
CA ALA A 85 6.80 21.33 -9.91
C ALA A 85 5.44 20.68 -10.24
N PRO A 86 5.18 19.43 -9.82
CA PRO A 86 3.86 18.80 -9.91
C PRO A 86 3.19 18.57 -8.53
N ALA A 87 1.86 18.39 -8.58
CA ALA A 87 0.97 17.80 -7.56
C ALA A 87 0.78 18.51 -6.19
N ALA A 88 1.84 19.01 -5.53
CA ALA A 88 1.82 19.36 -4.10
C ALA A 88 0.83 20.48 -3.69
N GLU A 89 0.51 21.40 -4.59
CA GLU A 89 -0.34 22.56 -4.26
C GLU A 89 -1.84 22.22 -4.20
N HIS A 90 -2.28 21.25 -5.01
CA HIS A 90 -3.69 20.99 -5.27
C HIS A 90 -4.40 20.05 -4.28
N LEU A 91 -3.79 19.73 -3.14
CA LEU A 91 -4.38 18.88 -2.09
C LEU A 91 -4.84 19.68 -0.85
N ALA A 92 -4.92 21.01 -0.96
CA ALA A 92 -5.24 21.91 0.16
C ALA A 92 -6.45 22.83 -0.07
N GLU A 93 -7.02 22.85 -1.28
CA GLU A 93 -8.10 23.76 -1.67
C GLU A 93 -9.30 22.98 -2.24
N GLU A 94 -10.50 23.51 -2.01
CA GLU A 94 -11.78 23.09 -2.61
C GLU A 94 -12.36 21.70 -2.28
N THR A 95 -11.94 21.06 -1.19
CA THR A 95 -12.90 20.26 -0.38
C THR A 95 -13.34 21.08 0.83
N ALA A 96 -14.44 21.81 0.67
CA ALA A 96 -15.21 22.33 1.79
C ALA A 96 -15.58 21.15 2.70
N PRO A 97 -15.23 21.18 4.01
CA PRO A 97 -15.54 20.08 4.91
C PRO A 97 -17.06 20.00 5.12
N GLU A 98 -17.58 18.78 5.07
CA GLU A 98 -18.88 18.47 5.69
C GLU A 98 -18.80 18.90 7.17
N PRO A 99 -19.86 19.47 7.76
CA PRO A 99 -19.81 19.92 9.16
C PRO A 99 -19.36 18.76 10.06
N PRO A 100 -18.32 18.94 10.89
CA PRO A 100 -17.74 17.85 11.65
C PRO A 100 -18.81 17.27 12.57
N ARG A 101 -19.15 15.98 12.35
CA ARG A 101 -19.97 15.21 13.29
C ARG A 101 -19.30 15.34 14.67
N PRO A 102 -20.06 15.61 15.74
CA PRO A 102 -19.47 15.89 17.05
C PRO A 102 -18.78 14.64 17.58
N GLU A 103 -17.45 14.60 17.46
CA GLU A 103 -16.56 13.62 18.08
C GLU A 103 -17.00 13.40 19.55
N PRO A 104 -17.34 12.17 19.97
CA PRO A 104 -17.74 11.93 21.35
C PRO A 104 -16.60 12.29 22.29
N ASN A 105 -16.92 12.64 23.54
CA ASN A 105 -15.93 12.93 24.58
C ASN A 105 -15.24 11.64 25.09
N GLY A 106 -14.54 10.94 24.18
CA GLY A 106 -13.76 9.74 24.45
C GLY A 106 -12.29 10.04 24.83
N PRO A 107 -11.51 9.03 25.24
CA PRO A 107 -10.16 9.19 25.78
C PRO A 107 -9.16 9.83 24.81
N SER A 108 -9.33 9.63 23.49
CA SER A 108 -8.51 10.29 22.46
C SER A 108 -8.60 11.83 22.53
N SER A 109 -9.76 12.38 22.91
CA SER A 109 -9.95 13.82 23.13
C SER A 109 -9.07 14.35 24.26
N ASP A 110 -8.86 13.56 25.33
CA ASP A 110 -8.04 13.97 26.47
C ASP A 110 -6.53 13.80 26.22
N LEU A 111 -6.13 12.76 25.48
CA LEU A 111 -4.76 12.64 24.95
C LEU A 111 -4.38 13.84 24.07
N PHE A 112 -5.28 14.27 23.18
CA PHE A 112 -5.06 15.48 22.38
C PHE A 112 -5.02 16.76 23.25
N ARG A 113 -5.86 16.88 24.27
CA ARG A 113 -5.81 18.00 25.24
C ARG A 113 -4.49 18.01 26.04
N GLN A 114 -3.94 16.85 26.40
CA GLN A 114 -2.61 16.74 27.01
C GLN A 114 -1.52 17.24 26.06
N TYR A 115 -1.48 16.74 24.82
CA TYR A 115 -0.51 17.16 23.81
C TYR A 115 -0.56 18.68 23.56
N LEU A 116 -1.75 19.27 23.42
CA LEU A 116 -1.92 20.72 23.30
C LEU A 116 -1.39 21.49 24.52
N ARG A 117 -1.55 20.95 25.73
CA ARG A 117 -1.05 21.54 26.98
C ARG A 117 0.47 21.48 27.07
N GLU A 118 1.09 20.43 26.53
CA GLU A 118 2.55 20.27 26.49
C GLU A 118 3.20 21.20 25.48
N ILE A 119 2.76 21.21 24.21
CA ILE A 119 3.30 22.13 23.19
C ILE A 119 2.97 23.60 23.51
N GLY A 120 1.92 23.85 24.30
CA GLY A 120 1.53 25.18 24.77
C GLY A 120 2.51 25.80 25.79
N ARG A 121 3.30 24.98 26.49
CA ARG A 121 4.35 25.45 27.43
C ARG A 121 5.60 26.00 26.73
N ILE A 122 5.77 25.66 25.45
CA ILE A 122 6.96 26.01 24.68
C ILE A 122 6.75 27.41 24.07
N PRO A 123 7.61 28.40 24.39
CA PRO A 123 7.46 29.74 23.83
C PRO A 123 7.80 29.74 22.34
N LEU A 124 7.13 30.61 21.59
CA LEU A 124 7.39 30.82 20.16
C LEU A 124 8.72 31.55 19.97
N LEU A 125 9.40 31.26 18.86
CA LEU A 125 10.66 31.90 18.49
C LEU A 125 10.41 33.23 17.77
N THR A 126 11.33 34.17 17.96
CA THR A 126 11.51 35.33 17.07
C THR A 126 12.28 34.95 15.81
N ALA A 127 12.20 35.78 14.76
CA ALA A 127 12.94 35.55 13.52
C ALA A 127 14.47 35.56 13.71
N VAL A 128 14.99 36.23 14.76
CA VAL A 128 16.42 36.20 15.09
C VAL A 128 16.81 34.85 15.69
N GLU A 129 16.00 34.31 16.60
CA GLU A 129 16.22 32.98 17.19
C GLU A 129 16.02 31.85 16.16
N GLU A 130 15.11 31.99 15.20
CA GLU A 130 14.98 31.07 14.05
C GLU A 130 16.32 30.94 13.29
N VAL A 131 16.93 32.07 12.94
CA VAL A 131 18.23 32.13 12.23
C VAL A 131 19.37 31.59 13.10
N GLU A 132 19.41 31.96 14.38
CA GLU A 132 20.47 31.54 15.31
C GLU A 132 20.44 30.03 15.59
N LEU A 133 19.24 29.46 15.77
CA LEU A 133 19.06 28.02 15.90
C LEU A 133 19.41 27.29 14.60
N ALA A 134 18.98 27.80 13.43
CA ALA A 134 19.29 27.18 12.14
C ALA A 134 20.81 27.13 11.87
N ARG A 135 21.55 28.21 12.18
CA ARG A 135 23.03 28.21 12.11
C ARG A 135 23.66 27.19 13.07
N ARG A 136 23.11 27.02 14.29
CA ARG A 136 23.57 25.99 15.23
C ARG A 136 23.29 24.56 14.72
N VAL A 137 22.19 24.35 14.00
CA VAL A 137 21.87 23.07 13.34
C VAL A 137 22.87 22.77 12.22
N GLU A 138 23.13 23.72 11.31
CA GLU A 138 24.14 23.56 10.25
C GLU A 138 25.53 23.24 10.82
N ALA A 139 25.97 23.97 11.85
CA ALA A 139 27.27 23.77 12.47
C ALA A 139 27.42 22.35 13.07
N GLY A 140 26.37 21.83 13.71
CA GLY A 140 26.36 20.47 14.23
C GLY A 140 26.31 19.39 13.15
N LEU A 141 25.55 19.59 12.07
CA LEU A 141 25.53 18.69 10.91
C LEU A 141 26.89 18.63 10.20
N PHE A 142 27.54 19.78 10.02
CA PHE A 142 28.90 19.85 9.45
C PHE A 142 29.93 19.16 10.37
N ALA A 143 29.81 19.30 11.68
CA ALA A 143 30.67 18.60 12.63
C ALA A 143 30.45 17.08 12.60
N GLU A 144 29.20 16.62 12.49
CA GLU A 144 28.83 15.20 12.41
C GLU A 144 29.39 14.55 11.12
N GLU A 145 29.30 15.25 9.98
CA GLU A 145 29.88 14.78 8.72
C GLU A 145 31.42 14.78 8.74
N LYS A 146 32.03 15.77 9.40
CA LYS A 146 33.50 15.87 9.52
C LYS A 146 34.07 14.75 10.41
N LEU A 147 33.39 14.39 11.49
CA LEU A 147 33.73 13.23 12.32
C LEU A 147 33.56 11.90 11.56
N ARG A 148 32.50 11.77 10.75
CA ARG A 148 32.23 10.55 9.97
C ARG A 148 33.22 10.33 8.82
N SER A 149 33.62 11.39 8.14
CA SER A 149 34.46 11.36 6.94
C SER A 149 35.97 11.30 7.22
N THR A 150 36.42 11.59 8.45
CA THR A 150 37.85 11.56 8.82
C THR A 150 38.04 10.91 10.20
N PRO A 151 38.35 9.59 10.28
CA PRO A 151 38.41 8.88 11.56
C PRO A 151 39.62 9.25 12.42
N ASP A 152 40.78 9.53 11.81
CA ASP A 152 42.03 9.85 12.52
C ASP A 152 42.15 11.36 12.83
N LEU A 153 41.17 11.90 13.57
CA LEU A 153 41.19 13.30 13.99
C LEU A 153 42.03 13.53 15.25
N ALA A 154 42.72 14.66 15.32
CA ALA A 154 43.42 15.09 16.53
C ALA A 154 42.44 15.19 17.71
N SER A 155 42.80 14.61 18.86
CA SER A 155 41.85 14.30 19.94
C SER A 155 41.11 15.52 20.51
N GLN A 156 41.72 16.70 20.51
CA GLN A 156 41.06 17.95 20.90
C GLN A 156 39.98 18.36 19.90
N LEU A 157 40.31 18.37 18.60
CA LEU A 157 39.37 18.71 17.53
C LEU A 157 38.20 17.72 17.46
N ALA A 158 38.41 16.45 17.80
CA ALA A 158 37.34 15.47 17.91
C ALA A 158 36.32 15.83 19.00
N VAL A 159 36.80 16.26 20.19
CA VAL A 159 35.94 16.69 21.32
C VAL A 159 35.21 18.00 21.01
N ASP A 160 35.87 18.95 20.36
CA ASP A 160 35.25 20.22 19.92
C ASP A 160 34.10 19.95 18.92
N LEU A 161 34.31 19.03 17.98
CA LEU A 161 33.28 18.66 17.00
C LEU A 161 32.12 17.89 17.64
N ASP A 162 32.37 16.92 18.54
CA ASP A 162 31.27 16.21 19.23
C ASP A 162 30.42 17.18 20.07
N THR A 163 31.06 18.16 20.71
CA THR A 163 30.37 19.26 21.41
C THR A 163 29.45 20.05 20.46
N LEU A 164 29.91 20.36 19.23
CA LEU A 164 29.08 21.00 18.20
C LEU A 164 27.94 20.10 17.71
N VAL A 165 28.16 18.78 17.59
CA VAL A 165 27.10 17.81 17.24
C VAL A 165 26.00 17.80 18.30
N VAL A 166 26.35 17.76 19.59
CA VAL A 166 25.39 17.83 20.70
C VAL A 166 24.61 19.14 20.67
N LEU A 167 25.31 20.29 20.53
CA LEU A 167 24.67 21.61 20.46
C LEU A 167 23.74 21.76 19.25
N GLY A 168 24.12 21.23 18.09
CA GLY A 168 23.28 21.24 16.88
C GLY A 168 22.05 20.32 17.00
N ARG A 169 22.19 19.15 17.61
CA ARG A 169 21.06 18.25 17.92
C ARG A 169 20.09 18.90 18.92
N MET A 170 20.59 19.63 19.91
CA MET A 170 19.76 20.43 20.83
C MET A 170 19.05 21.59 20.11
N ALA A 171 19.75 22.31 19.23
CA ALA A 171 19.16 23.39 18.43
C ALA A 171 18.06 22.87 17.48
N LYS A 172 18.28 21.71 16.83
CA LYS A 172 17.31 21.04 15.96
C LYS A 172 16.04 20.70 16.74
N ARG A 173 16.19 20.05 17.90
CA ARG A 173 15.07 19.74 18.79
C ARG A 173 14.29 21.00 19.17
N ARG A 174 14.97 22.06 19.61
CA ARG A 174 14.34 23.33 20.02
C ARG A 174 13.56 24.00 18.88
N LEU A 175 14.10 23.98 17.66
CA LEU A 175 13.45 24.59 16.49
C LEU A 175 12.21 23.79 16.04
N ILE A 176 12.22 22.46 16.18
CA ILE A 176 11.02 21.61 16.01
C ILE A 176 9.98 21.92 17.10
N GLU A 177 10.38 21.83 18.37
CA GLU A 177 9.53 21.99 19.56
C GLU A 177 8.70 23.29 19.53
N ALA A 178 9.33 24.43 19.25
CA ALA A 178 8.65 25.72 19.20
C ALA A 178 7.65 25.85 18.03
N ASN A 179 7.75 25.00 17.01
CA ASN A 179 6.92 25.01 15.81
C ASN A 179 5.82 23.92 15.78
N LEU A 180 5.73 23.04 16.79
CA LEU A 180 4.65 22.03 16.88
C LEU A 180 3.23 22.66 16.82
N ARG A 181 3.10 23.91 17.28
CA ARG A 181 1.85 24.69 17.22
C ARG A 181 1.43 25.07 15.78
N LEU A 182 2.39 25.19 14.84
CA LEU A 182 2.12 25.39 13.42
C LEU A 182 1.56 24.12 12.77
N VAL A 183 2.08 22.94 13.16
CA VAL A 183 1.56 21.66 12.66
C VAL A 183 0.08 21.48 13.02
N VAL A 184 -0.28 21.75 14.28
CA VAL A 184 -1.68 21.70 14.73
C VAL A 184 -2.58 22.69 13.97
N SER A 185 -2.10 23.89 13.64
CA SER A 185 -2.93 24.86 12.90
C SER A 185 -3.13 24.47 11.43
N VAL A 186 -2.16 23.78 10.81
CA VAL A 186 -2.32 23.20 9.46
C VAL A 186 -3.24 21.97 9.50
N ALA A 187 -3.06 21.07 10.47
CA ALA A 187 -3.81 19.81 10.62
C ALA A 187 -5.33 20.00 10.71
N LYS A 188 -5.80 21.10 11.31
CA LYS A 188 -7.23 21.45 11.39
C LYS A 188 -7.97 21.47 10.05
N ARG A 189 -7.27 21.65 8.92
CA ARG A 189 -7.85 21.61 7.56
C ARG A 189 -7.95 20.21 6.94
N TYR A 190 -7.56 19.16 7.68
CA TYR A 190 -7.49 17.77 7.22
C TYR A 190 -8.32 16.79 8.07
N VAL A 191 -8.86 17.24 9.21
CA VAL A 191 -9.78 16.47 10.07
C VAL A 191 -11.03 16.05 9.28
N GLY A 192 -11.57 14.87 9.60
CA GLY A 192 -12.79 14.35 8.96
C GLY A 192 -12.56 13.71 7.59
N ARG A 193 -11.32 13.38 7.22
CA ARG A 193 -10.96 12.71 5.95
C ARG A 193 -10.38 11.29 6.14
N GLY A 194 -10.79 10.58 7.19
CA GLY A 194 -10.40 9.18 7.46
C GLY A 194 -9.23 8.95 8.42
N LEU A 195 -8.40 9.95 8.70
CA LEU A 195 -7.36 9.90 9.75
C LEU A 195 -7.75 10.73 10.97
N THR A 196 -7.28 10.33 12.17
CA THR A 196 -7.57 11.09 13.40
C THR A 196 -6.74 12.38 13.46
N MET A 197 -7.17 13.33 14.30
CA MET A 197 -6.42 14.57 14.53
C MET A 197 -5.00 14.33 15.10
N LEU A 198 -4.79 13.23 15.83
CA LEU A 198 -3.46 12.87 16.34
C LEU A 198 -2.57 12.37 15.19
N ASP A 199 -3.05 11.47 14.35
CA ASP A 199 -2.26 10.90 13.24
C ASP A 199 -1.87 11.98 12.22
N LEU A 200 -2.82 12.85 11.87
CA LEU A 200 -2.58 14.03 11.02
C LEU A 200 -1.51 14.96 11.59
N VAL A 201 -1.49 15.16 12.91
CA VAL A 201 -0.46 15.96 13.60
C VAL A 201 0.88 15.23 13.61
N GLN A 202 0.92 13.91 13.79
CA GLN A 202 2.18 13.14 13.80
C GLN A 202 2.83 13.08 12.41
N GLU A 203 2.06 12.85 11.35
CA GLU A 203 2.55 12.94 9.96
C GLU A 203 2.94 14.38 9.60
N GLY A 204 2.19 15.36 10.08
CA GLY A 204 2.57 16.77 10.03
C GLY A 204 3.90 17.09 10.73
N ASN A 205 4.17 16.45 11.88
CA ASN A 205 5.43 16.56 12.62
C ASN A 205 6.60 15.93 11.82
N LEU A 206 6.38 14.81 11.11
CA LEU A 206 7.34 14.26 10.16
C LEU A 206 7.58 15.17 8.94
N GLY A 207 6.60 16.01 8.57
CA GLY A 207 6.79 17.13 7.63
C GLY A 207 7.67 18.25 8.23
N LEU A 208 7.35 18.68 9.45
CA LEU A 208 8.10 19.72 10.17
C LEU A 208 9.58 19.37 10.37
N ILE A 209 9.90 18.12 10.73
CA ILE A 209 11.29 17.65 10.90
C ILE A 209 12.07 17.82 9.58
N ARG A 210 11.48 17.39 8.45
CA ARG A 210 12.06 17.55 7.11
C ARG A 210 12.18 19.00 6.66
N ALA A 211 11.32 19.90 7.17
CA ALA A 211 11.48 21.34 6.97
C ALA A 211 12.69 21.89 7.73
N VAL A 212 12.89 21.50 9.00
CA VAL A 212 14.04 21.92 9.81
C VAL A 212 15.37 21.43 9.21
N GLU A 213 15.39 20.23 8.64
CA GLU A 213 16.56 19.65 7.96
C GLU A 213 16.95 20.34 6.65
N LYS A 214 16.05 21.13 6.05
CA LYS A 214 16.22 21.74 4.72
C LYS A 214 15.99 23.26 4.72
N PHE A 215 15.82 23.86 5.89
CA PHE A 215 15.63 25.29 6.04
C PHE A 215 16.96 26.02 5.86
N ASP A 216 16.93 27.09 5.06
CA ASP A 216 18.06 27.95 4.75
C ASP A 216 17.72 29.37 5.23
N TYR A 217 18.44 29.83 6.25
CA TYR A 217 18.23 31.16 6.83
C TYR A 217 18.83 32.29 5.98
N ALA A 218 19.77 32.01 5.07
CA ALA A 218 20.38 33.03 4.21
C ALA A 218 19.37 33.58 3.19
N ARG A 219 18.29 32.83 2.92
CA ARG A 219 17.15 33.31 2.12
C ARG A 219 16.29 34.39 2.79
N GLY A 220 16.46 34.66 4.10
CA GLY A 220 15.79 35.75 4.81
C GLY A 220 14.27 35.62 5.05
N TYR A 221 13.65 34.54 4.58
CA TYR A 221 12.23 34.25 4.86
C TYR A 221 12.06 33.57 6.23
N LYS A 222 10.92 33.81 6.89
CA LYS A 222 10.58 33.14 8.16
C LYS A 222 10.45 31.63 7.97
N PHE A 223 10.84 30.88 9.00
CA PHE A 223 10.77 29.42 9.01
C PHE A 223 9.35 28.89 8.71
N SER A 224 8.32 29.52 9.27
CA SER A 224 6.91 29.10 9.12
C SER A 224 6.41 29.12 7.66
N THR A 225 6.90 30.04 6.83
CA THR A 225 6.58 30.11 5.40
C THR A 225 7.05 28.85 4.67
N TYR A 226 8.29 28.41 4.95
CA TYR A 226 8.88 27.21 4.36
C TYR A 226 8.28 25.91 4.95
N ALA A 227 8.13 25.86 6.27
CA ALA A 227 7.63 24.69 6.98
C ALA A 227 6.19 24.33 6.60
N THR A 228 5.33 25.32 6.34
CA THR A 228 3.93 25.08 5.94
C THR A 228 3.81 24.20 4.70
N TRP A 229 4.75 24.29 3.74
CA TRP A 229 4.76 23.44 2.55
C TRP A 229 5.05 21.97 2.88
N TRP A 230 6.11 21.70 3.66
CA TRP A 230 6.46 20.33 4.06
C TRP A 230 5.42 19.67 4.97
N ILE A 231 4.83 20.45 5.89
CA ILE A 231 3.75 19.99 6.78
C ILE A 231 2.52 19.60 5.94
N ARG A 232 2.11 20.47 5.00
CA ARG A 232 1.03 20.19 4.03
C ARG A 232 1.33 18.93 3.22
N GLN A 233 2.53 18.82 2.64
CA GLN A 233 2.90 17.70 1.77
C GLN A 233 2.94 16.37 2.53
N ALA A 234 3.41 16.36 3.79
CA ALA A 234 3.40 15.15 4.61
C ALA A 234 1.98 14.71 4.97
N MET A 235 1.12 15.62 5.46
CA MET A 235 -0.29 15.31 5.75
C MET A 235 -1.05 14.80 4.53
N SER A 236 -0.95 15.51 3.39
CA SER A 236 -1.66 15.16 2.16
C SER A 236 -1.21 13.80 1.61
N ARG A 237 0.10 13.48 1.74
CA ARG A 237 0.62 12.16 1.38
C ARG A 237 0.13 11.07 2.33
N ALA A 238 0.23 11.27 3.65
CA ALA A 238 -0.24 10.29 4.63
C ALA A 238 -1.73 10.00 4.45
N LEU A 239 -2.54 11.01 4.15
CA LEU A 239 -3.95 10.85 3.80
C LEU A 239 -4.14 9.92 2.59
N ALA A 240 -3.38 10.13 1.52
CA ALA A 240 -3.43 9.26 0.33
C ALA A 240 -2.86 7.85 0.58
N ASP A 241 -1.88 7.71 1.47
CA ASP A 241 -1.21 6.43 1.77
C ASP A 241 -1.97 5.58 2.84
N GLN A 242 -2.74 6.20 3.75
CA GLN A 242 -3.26 5.55 4.97
C GLN A 242 -4.77 5.70 5.22
N ALA A 243 -5.46 6.72 4.67
CA ALA A 243 -6.82 7.07 5.13
C ALA A 243 -7.95 6.13 4.67
N ARG A 244 -7.65 5.12 3.86
CA ARG A 244 -8.62 4.15 3.32
C ARG A 244 -8.33 2.75 3.84
N THR A 245 -9.36 2.09 4.36
CA THR A 245 -9.33 0.69 4.86
C THR A 245 -8.75 -0.28 3.82
N ILE A 246 -9.09 -0.06 2.55
CA ILE A 246 -8.45 -0.73 1.40
C ILE A 246 -7.48 0.28 0.78
N ARG A 247 -6.17 0.02 0.90
CA ARG A 247 -5.12 0.92 0.43
C ARG A 247 -5.16 1.08 -1.10
N VAL A 248 -5.20 2.33 -1.55
CA VAL A 248 -5.16 2.72 -2.97
C VAL A 248 -3.81 3.42 -3.26
N PRO A 249 -3.13 3.17 -4.41
CA PRO A 249 -1.89 3.87 -4.75
C PRO A 249 -2.08 5.38 -4.94
N VAL A 250 -1.10 6.19 -4.52
CA VAL A 250 -1.17 7.66 -4.51
C VAL A 250 -1.60 8.25 -5.87
N HIS A 251 -1.06 7.76 -6.99
CA HIS A 251 -1.43 8.26 -8.33
C HIS A 251 -2.90 7.98 -8.71
N VAL A 252 -3.52 6.95 -8.13
CA VAL A 252 -4.96 6.68 -8.29
C VAL A 252 -5.77 7.58 -7.36
N VAL A 253 -5.29 7.88 -6.15
CA VAL A 253 -5.92 8.86 -5.24
C VAL A 253 -5.87 10.28 -5.84
N GLU A 254 -4.77 10.66 -6.49
CA GLU A 254 -4.65 11.90 -7.25
C GLU A 254 -5.66 11.94 -8.42
N LEU A 255 -5.86 10.82 -9.12
CA LEU A 255 -6.84 10.70 -10.19
C LEU A 255 -8.29 10.78 -9.69
N ILE A 256 -8.62 10.11 -8.57
CA ILE A 256 -9.92 10.21 -7.88
C ILE A 256 -10.20 11.68 -7.52
N ASN A 257 -9.24 12.38 -6.90
CA ASN A 257 -9.39 13.78 -6.54
C ASN A 257 -9.51 14.71 -7.76
N ARG A 258 -8.85 14.41 -8.87
CA ARG A 258 -8.99 15.14 -10.16
C ARG A 258 -10.38 14.96 -10.75
N VAL A 259 -10.91 13.72 -10.76
CA VAL A 259 -12.26 13.39 -11.23
C VAL A 259 -13.32 14.10 -10.39
N ILE A 260 -13.29 13.93 -9.06
CA ILE A 260 -14.27 14.53 -8.13
C ILE A 260 -14.27 16.07 -8.23
N ARG A 261 -13.09 16.71 -8.40
CA ARG A 261 -13.02 18.17 -8.58
C ARG A 261 -13.70 18.65 -9.86
N VAL A 262 -13.45 17.97 -10.99
CA VAL A 262 -14.07 18.35 -12.27
C VAL A 262 -15.57 18.06 -12.25
N GLN A 263 -16.00 16.92 -11.70
CA GLN A 263 -17.41 16.61 -11.47
C GLN A 263 -18.11 17.69 -10.63
N ARG A 264 -17.51 18.12 -9.50
CA ARG A 264 -18.05 19.18 -8.64
C ARG A 264 -18.10 20.56 -9.34
N ARG A 265 -17.10 20.89 -10.16
CA ARG A 265 -17.10 22.13 -10.95
C ARG A 265 -18.20 22.13 -12.00
N MET A 266 -18.31 21.06 -12.78
CA MET A 266 -19.34 20.93 -13.83
C MET A 266 -20.75 20.93 -13.23
N LEU A 267 -20.95 20.31 -12.06
CA LEU A 267 -22.18 20.41 -11.28
C LEU A 267 -22.53 21.86 -10.90
N GLN A 268 -21.54 22.65 -10.47
CA GLN A 268 -21.74 24.06 -10.14
C GLN A 268 -21.99 24.95 -11.37
N GLU A 269 -21.36 24.65 -12.51
CA GLU A 269 -21.53 25.39 -13.77
C GLU A 269 -22.84 25.09 -14.50
N ARG A 270 -23.34 23.85 -14.38
CA ARG A 270 -24.52 23.36 -15.13
C ARG A 270 -25.79 23.17 -14.29
N GLY A 271 -25.66 23.04 -12.96
CA GLY A 271 -26.78 22.76 -12.06
C GLY A 271 -27.26 21.30 -12.06
N SER A 272 -26.56 20.40 -12.75
CA SER A 272 -26.85 18.96 -12.85
C SER A 272 -25.57 18.13 -12.70
N GLU A 273 -25.67 16.91 -12.18
CA GLU A 273 -24.51 16.00 -12.16
C GLU A 273 -24.10 15.65 -13.60
N PRO A 274 -22.80 15.76 -13.96
CA PRO A 274 -22.32 15.41 -15.30
C PRO A 274 -22.19 13.89 -15.45
N THR A 275 -22.33 13.38 -16.67
CA THR A 275 -22.14 11.93 -16.93
C THR A 275 -20.66 11.54 -16.88
N PRO A 276 -20.33 10.24 -16.68
CA PRO A 276 -18.96 9.74 -16.79
C PRO A 276 -18.31 10.05 -18.14
N GLU A 277 -19.09 10.07 -19.24
CA GLU A 277 -18.64 10.46 -20.58
C GLU A 277 -18.17 11.92 -20.62
N GLU A 278 -18.95 12.85 -20.05
CA GLU A 278 -18.62 14.28 -20.05
C GLU A 278 -17.40 14.59 -19.18
N VAL A 279 -17.29 13.93 -18.03
CA VAL A 279 -16.11 14.05 -17.15
C VAL A 279 -14.88 13.42 -17.81
N ALA A 280 -15.02 12.32 -18.54
CA ALA A 280 -13.94 11.72 -19.32
C ALA A 280 -13.45 12.65 -20.45
N ALA A 281 -14.37 13.25 -21.19
CA ALA A 281 -14.08 14.22 -22.26
C ALA A 281 -13.38 15.49 -21.74
N HIS A 282 -13.72 15.98 -20.54
CA HIS A 282 -13.02 17.12 -19.92
C HIS A 282 -11.62 16.74 -19.38
N LEU A 283 -11.34 15.45 -19.12
CA LEU A 283 -10.10 14.99 -18.48
C LEU A 283 -9.08 14.36 -19.43
N ASP A 284 -9.40 14.23 -20.72
CA ASP A 284 -8.68 13.46 -21.73
C ASP A 284 -8.54 11.97 -21.34
N LEU A 285 -9.64 11.37 -20.89
CA LEU A 285 -9.72 9.98 -20.44
C LEU A 285 -10.81 9.20 -21.20
N THR A 286 -10.83 7.88 -21.03
CA THR A 286 -11.97 7.06 -21.46
C THR A 286 -13.06 7.03 -20.38
N GLU A 287 -14.32 6.95 -20.81
CA GLU A 287 -15.48 6.82 -19.91
C GLU A 287 -15.35 5.59 -18.99
N GLN A 288 -14.92 4.45 -19.54
CA GLN A 288 -14.60 3.24 -18.77
C GLN A 288 -13.60 3.54 -17.63
N ARG A 289 -12.55 4.33 -17.88
CA ARG A 289 -11.54 4.65 -16.86
C ARG A 289 -12.09 5.61 -15.80
N VAL A 290 -12.98 6.54 -16.15
CA VAL A 290 -13.70 7.36 -15.15
C VAL A 290 -14.62 6.49 -14.30
N SER A 291 -15.36 5.57 -14.91
CA SER A 291 -16.23 4.62 -14.22
C SER A 291 -15.47 3.65 -13.28
N GLU A 292 -14.27 3.18 -13.67
CA GLU A 292 -13.36 2.46 -12.77
C GLU A 292 -12.91 3.32 -11.59
N VAL A 293 -12.50 4.57 -11.84
CA VAL A 293 -12.02 5.49 -10.81
C VAL A 293 -13.13 5.85 -9.82
N LEU A 294 -14.38 6.02 -10.28
CA LEU A 294 -15.54 6.26 -9.44
C LEU A 294 -15.90 5.02 -8.58
N ARG A 295 -15.74 3.79 -9.10
CA ARG A 295 -15.86 2.57 -8.29
C ARG A 295 -14.76 2.49 -7.21
N LEU A 296 -13.51 2.80 -7.55
CA LEU A 296 -12.39 2.83 -6.61
C LEU A 296 -12.47 3.99 -5.58
N ALA A 297 -13.29 5.00 -5.86
CA ALA A 297 -13.56 6.10 -4.93
C ALA A 297 -14.54 5.72 -3.81
N GLN A 298 -15.36 4.68 -3.99
CA GLN A 298 -16.30 4.19 -2.97
C GLN A 298 -15.56 3.74 -1.71
N GLU A 299 -16.22 3.85 -0.56
CA GLU A 299 -15.68 3.49 0.75
C GLU A 299 -16.49 2.32 1.35
N PRO A 300 -15.85 1.35 2.03
CA PRO A 300 -16.53 0.16 2.53
C PRO A 300 -17.45 0.50 3.71
N VAL A 301 -18.64 -0.09 3.71
CA VAL A 301 -19.62 0.04 4.81
C VAL A 301 -19.30 -0.98 5.91
N SER A 302 -19.56 -0.61 7.17
CA SER A 302 -19.42 -1.53 8.31
C SER A 302 -20.50 -2.60 8.31
N LEU A 303 -20.11 -3.87 8.50
CA LEU A 303 -21.07 -4.96 8.75
C LEU A 303 -21.81 -4.81 10.09
N HIS A 304 -21.29 -4.01 11.02
CA HIS A 304 -21.96 -3.65 12.28
C HIS A 304 -22.79 -2.36 12.17
N ALA A 305 -23.10 -1.88 10.95
CA ALA A 305 -24.09 -0.84 10.79
C ALA A 305 -25.51 -1.44 10.98
N PRO A 306 -26.40 -0.85 11.80
CA PRO A 306 -27.77 -1.31 11.92
C PRO A 306 -28.54 -1.07 10.61
N VAL A 307 -29.52 -1.94 10.32
CA VAL A 307 -30.32 -1.91 9.08
C VAL A 307 -31.80 -1.86 9.40
N GLY A 308 -32.34 -0.65 9.53
CA GLY A 308 -33.76 -0.40 9.77
C GLY A 308 -33.99 0.86 10.62
N GLU A 309 -35.18 0.93 11.22
CA GLU A 309 -35.49 1.88 12.31
C GLU A 309 -35.29 1.24 13.70
N GLU A 310 -35.08 -0.09 13.75
CA GLU A 310 -34.82 -0.88 14.96
C GLU A 310 -33.33 -1.29 14.97
N ASP A 311 -32.60 -0.96 16.05
CA ASP A 311 -31.15 -1.19 16.17
C ASP A 311 -30.74 -2.69 16.36
N ASP A 312 -31.71 -3.61 16.39
CA ASP A 312 -31.52 -5.02 16.74
C ASP A 312 -30.94 -5.90 15.61
N VAL A 313 -30.82 -5.39 14.38
CA VAL A 313 -30.30 -6.14 13.21
C VAL A 313 -29.16 -5.39 12.53
N ALA A 314 -27.99 -6.03 12.43
CA ALA A 314 -26.84 -5.47 11.72
C ALA A 314 -26.75 -5.95 10.27
N LEU A 315 -26.08 -5.17 9.41
CA LEU A 315 -25.88 -5.50 7.99
C LEU A 315 -25.21 -6.86 7.77
N GLY A 316 -24.31 -7.26 8.66
CA GLY A 316 -23.63 -8.56 8.62
C GLY A 316 -24.56 -9.75 8.86
N ASP A 317 -25.64 -9.58 9.64
CA ASP A 317 -26.59 -10.65 9.96
C ASP A 317 -27.51 -11.00 8.76
N LEU A 318 -27.49 -10.15 7.73
CA LEU A 318 -28.25 -10.29 6.48
C LEU A 318 -27.41 -10.88 5.33
N ILE A 319 -26.13 -11.20 5.57
CA ILE A 319 -25.24 -11.76 4.54
C ILE A 319 -25.25 -13.29 4.61
N GLU A 320 -25.62 -13.91 3.50
CA GLU A 320 -25.58 -15.36 3.31
C GLU A 320 -24.12 -15.85 3.19
N ASP A 321 -23.78 -16.90 3.95
CA ASP A 321 -22.49 -17.59 3.86
C ASP A 321 -22.49 -18.55 2.67
N GLY A 322 -21.96 -18.09 1.53
CA GLY A 322 -21.87 -18.88 0.30
C GLY A 322 -20.89 -20.05 0.34
N ASP A 323 -20.03 -20.15 1.36
CA ASP A 323 -19.14 -21.31 1.58
C ASP A 323 -19.78 -22.37 2.51
N ALA A 324 -20.96 -22.08 3.09
CA ALA A 324 -21.66 -23.00 4.00
C ALA A 324 -22.28 -24.18 3.25
N ALA A 325 -21.71 -25.38 3.44
CA ALA A 325 -22.21 -26.61 2.83
C ALA A 325 -23.69 -26.89 3.19
N SER A 326 -24.56 -26.92 2.18
CA SER A 326 -25.98 -27.22 2.36
C SER A 326 -26.18 -28.60 3.02
N PRO A 327 -27.06 -28.74 4.03
CA PRO A 327 -27.39 -30.04 4.62
C PRO A 327 -27.96 -31.03 3.60
N VAL A 328 -28.68 -30.53 2.58
CA VAL A 328 -29.27 -31.36 1.51
C VAL A 328 -28.18 -31.87 0.58
N GLU A 329 -27.26 -31.01 0.14
CA GLU A 329 -26.11 -31.41 -0.71
C GLU A 329 -25.17 -32.36 0.04
N SER A 330 -24.93 -32.09 1.33
CA SER A 330 -24.11 -32.95 2.20
C SER A 330 -24.71 -34.35 2.33
N ALA A 331 -26.03 -34.44 2.54
CA ALA A 331 -26.74 -35.73 2.58
C ALA A 331 -26.76 -36.42 1.20
N ALA A 332 -26.99 -35.66 0.11
CA ALA A 332 -26.96 -36.18 -1.24
C ALA A 332 -25.56 -36.73 -1.62
N PHE A 333 -24.49 -36.05 -1.22
CA PHE A 333 -23.11 -36.48 -1.44
C PHE A 333 -22.76 -37.75 -0.64
N LEU A 334 -23.27 -37.90 0.59
CA LEU A 334 -23.13 -39.13 1.37
C LEU A 334 -23.89 -40.30 0.71
N LEU A 335 -25.12 -40.09 0.27
CA LEU A 335 -25.91 -41.12 -0.44
C LEU A 335 -25.29 -41.47 -1.80
N LEU A 336 -24.77 -40.49 -2.54
CA LEU A 336 -24.00 -40.70 -3.77
C LEU A 336 -22.77 -41.56 -3.50
N ARG A 337 -22.04 -41.30 -2.41
CA ARG A 337 -20.88 -42.11 -2.02
C ARG A 337 -21.29 -43.55 -1.65
N GLU A 338 -22.36 -43.75 -0.89
CA GLU A 338 -22.85 -45.10 -0.55
C GLU A 338 -23.29 -45.86 -1.82
N HIS A 339 -24.02 -45.22 -2.73
CA HIS A 339 -24.38 -45.81 -4.02
C HIS A 339 -23.16 -46.09 -4.90
N LEU A 340 -22.15 -45.21 -4.94
CA LEU A 340 -20.90 -45.45 -5.66
C LEU A 340 -20.13 -46.64 -5.08
N ASP A 341 -19.96 -46.74 -3.76
CA ASP A 341 -19.28 -47.88 -3.13
C ASP A 341 -20.08 -49.19 -3.33
N ALA A 342 -21.42 -49.14 -3.31
CA ALA A 342 -22.29 -50.28 -3.63
C ALA A 342 -22.12 -50.73 -5.10
N VAL A 343 -22.18 -49.81 -6.07
CA VAL A 343 -21.94 -50.09 -7.49
C VAL A 343 -20.54 -50.65 -7.71
N LEU A 344 -19.51 -50.02 -7.11
CA LEU A 344 -18.11 -50.48 -7.18
C LEU A 344 -17.90 -51.86 -6.56
N SER A 345 -18.72 -52.28 -5.58
CA SER A 345 -18.65 -53.62 -4.97
C SER A 345 -19.00 -54.76 -5.94
N THR A 346 -19.78 -54.47 -6.99
CA THR A 346 -20.17 -55.46 -8.01
C THR A 346 -19.06 -55.78 -9.01
N LEU A 347 -18.02 -54.95 -9.05
CA LEU A 347 -16.85 -55.12 -9.92
C LEU A 347 -15.83 -56.08 -9.31
N GLY A 348 -15.03 -56.75 -10.16
CA GLY A 348 -13.91 -57.55 -9.66
C GLY A 348 -12.89 -56.68 -8.92
N GLU A 349 -12.23 -57.20 -7.88
CA GLU A 349 -11.38 -56.41 -6.98
C GLU A 349 -10.34 -55.53 -7.71
N ARG A 350 -9.73 -56.06 -8.77
CA ARG A 350 -8.77 -55.33 -9.62
C ARG A 350 -9.43 -54.23 -10.46
N GLU A 351 -10.65 -54.45 -10.96
CA GLU A 351 -11.43 -53.45 -11.71
C GLU A 351 -11.83 -52.30 -10.76
N ARG A 352 -12.42 -52.63 -9.60
CA ARG A 352 -12.75 -51.67 -8.52
C ARG A 352 -11.53 -50.85 -8.11
N LYS A 353 -10.41 -51.49 -7.78
CA LYS A 353 -9.25 -50.78 -7.22
C LYS A 353 -8.49 -49.96 -8.27
N VAL A 354 -8.55 -50.33 -9.56
CA VAL A 354 -8.11 -49.45 -10.66
C VAL A 354 -8.96 -48.17 -10.70
N VAL A 355 -10.29 -48.27 -10.67
CA VAL A 355 -11.18 -47.09 -10.70
C VAL A 355 -10.99 -46.20 -9.45
N GLN A 356 -10.94 -46.79 -8.25
CA GLN A 356 -10.70 -46.04 -7.01
C GLN A 356 -9.37 -45.26 -7.02
N LEU A 357 -8.28 -45.86 -7.50
CA LEU A 357 -6.98 -45.18 -7.62
C LEU A 357 -6.95 -44.17 -8.78
N ARG A 358 -7.72 -44.40 -9.84
CA ARG A 358 -7.78 -43.54 -11.03
C ARG A 358 -8.45 -42.20 -10.74
N TYR A 359 -9.59 -42.23 -10.06
CA TYR A 359 -10.38 -41.04 -9.72
C TYR A 359 -10.11 -40.54 -8.28
N GLY A 360 -9.27 -41.24 -7.52
CA GLY A 360 -8.88 -40.82 -6.16
C GLY A 360 -9.94 -41.06 -5.08
N LEU A 361 -10.97 -41.88 -5.35
CA LEU A 361 -12.18 -42.03 -4.53
C LEU A 361 -11.92 -42.45 -3.06
N ALA A 362 -10.77 -43.06 -2.77
CA ALA A 362 -10.36 -43.44 -1.42
C ALA A 362 -9.26 -42.54 -0.81
N ASP A 363 -8.52 -41.82 -1.66
CA ASP A 363 -7.25 -41.15 -1.30
C ASP A 363 -7.36 -39.61 -1.42
N GLY A 364 -8.45 -39.08 -1.99
CA GLY A 364 -8.60 -37.70 -2.46
C GLY A 364 -7.71 -37.33 -3.66
N ARG A 365 -6.89 -38.27 -4.17
CA ARG A 365 -5.83 -38.00 -5.16
C ARG A 365 -5.95 -38.91 -6.39
N PRO A 366 -6.31 -38.39 -7.58
CA PRO A 366 -6.36 -39.17 -8.81
C PRO A 366 -4.94 -39.54 -9.26
N ARG A 367 -4.74 -40.79 -9.72
CA ARG A 367 -3.44 -41.30 -10.18
C ARG A 367 -3.40 -41.50 -11.69
N THR A 368 -2.20 -41.43 -12.27
CA THR A 368 -1.99 -41.71 -13.70
C THR A 368 -2.08 -43.21 -13.98
N LEU A 369 -2.40 -43.55 -15.23
CA LEU A 369 -2.44 -44.94 -15.71
C LEU A 369 -1.08 -45.66 -15.59
N GLU A 370 0.02 -44.92 -15.52
CA GLU A 370 1.36 -45.50 -15.35
C GLU A 370 1.68 -45.80 -13.88
N GLU A 371 1.37 -44.89 -12.95
CA GLU A 371 1.52 -45.15 -11.52
C GLU A 371 0.64 -46.32 -11.07
N ILE A 372 -0.60 -46.40 -11.56
CA ILE A 372 -1.49 -47.54 -11.34
C ILE A 372 -0.88 -48.81 -11.96
N GLY A 373 -0.27 -48.71 -13.15
CA GLY A 373 0.46 -49.82 -13.77
C GLY A 373 1.60 -50.36 -12.90
N ARG A 374 2.41 -49.46 -12.34
CA ARG A 374 3.50 -49.79 -11.39
C ARG A 374 2.96 -50.50 -10.15
N ILE A 375 1.84 -50.04 -9.57
CA ILE A 375 1.19 -50.66 -8.40
C ILE A 375 0.68 -52.08 -8.69
N PHE A 376 0.11 -52.31 -9.88
CA PHE A 376 -0.41 -53.63 -10.27
C PHE A 376 0.59 -54.56 -10.99
N GLY A 377 1.83 -54.11 -11.21
CA GLY A 377 2.85 -54.88 -11.94
C GLY A 377 2.53 -55.08 -13.43
N VAL A 378 1.82 -54.14 -14.07
CA VAL A 378 1.38 -54.25 -15.47
C VAL A 378 1.62 -52.96 -16.26
N THR A 379 1.59 -53.04 -17.60
CA THR A 379 1.80 -51.88 -18.46
C THR A 379 0.66 -50.85 -18.36
N ARG A 380 0.98 -49.58 -18.60
CA ARG A 380 0.00 -48.47 -18.72
C ARG A 380 -1.18 -48.81 -19.64
N GLU A 381 -0.90 -49.43 -20.78
CA GLU A 381 -1.92 -49.85 -21.75
C GLU A 381 -2.84 -50.94 -21.17
N ARG A 382 -2.32 -51.85 -20.33
CA ARG A 382 -3.16 -52.85 -19.67
C ARG A 382 -4.10 -52.23 -18.64
N ILE A 383 -3.68 -51.18 -17.93
CA ILE A 383 -4.58 -50.40 -17.07
C ILE A 383 -5.65 -49.70 -17.91
N ARG A 384 -5.30 -49.05 -19.03
CA ARG A 384 -6.26 -48.40 -19.94
C ARG A 384 -7.33 -49.38 -20.46
N GLN A 385 -6.94 -50.62 -20.76
CA GLN A 385 -7.88 -51.68 -21.15
C GLN A 385 -8.83 -52.08 -20.02
N ILE A 386 -8.33 -52.18 -18.78
CA ILE A 386 -9.14 -52.49 -17.59
C ILE A 386 -10.09 -51.33 -17.30
N GLU A 387 -9.61 -50.08 -17.28
CA GLU A 387 -10.39 -48.84 -17.18
C GLU A 387 -11.52 -48.81 -18.21
N SER A 388 -11.20 -48.98 -19.50
CA SER A 388 -12.18 -48.96 -20.60
C SER A 388 -13.25 -50.06 -20.46
N LYS A 389 -12.85 -51.29 -20.09
CA LYS A 389 -13.79 -52.40 -19.86
C LYS A 389 -14.68 -52.16 -18.64
N THR A 390 -14.12 -51.58 -17.59
CA THR A 390 -14.83 -51.30 -16.34
C THR A 390 -15.84 -50.17 -16.52
N LEU A 391 -15.44 -49.07 -17.19
CA LEU A 391 -16.35 -48.00 -17.59
C LEU A 391 -17.42 -48.47 -18.59
N GLY A 392 -17.14 -49.51 -19.38
CA GLY A 392 -18.15 -50.23 -20.17
C GLY A 392 -19.24 -50.84 -19.30
N LYS A 393 -18.85 -51.73 -18.36
CA LYS A 393 -19.77 -52.36 -17.40
C LYS A 393 -20.59 -51.35 -16.58
N LEU A 394 -19.96 -50.26 -16.16
CA LEU A 394 -20.60 -49.21 -15.36
C LEU A 394 -21.63 -48.38 -16.15
N ARG A 395 -21.69 -48.53 -17.48
CA ARG A 395 -22.71 -47.90 -18.35
C ARG A 395 -23.91 -48.82 -18.62
N ASP A 396 -23.86 -50.08 -18.20
CA ASP A 396 -25.00 -50.99 -18.35
C ASP A 396 -26.15 -50.57 -17.41
N HIS A 397 -27.38 -50.61 -17.94
CA HIS A 397 -28.55 -49.86 -17.45
C HIS A 397 -28.76 -49.83 -15.92
N ALA A 398 -28.64 -50.99 -15.26
CA ALA A 398 -29.05 -51.16 -13.86
C ALA A 398 -28.32 -50.25 -12.85
N PHE A 399 -27.07 -49.87 -13.13
CA PHE A 399 -26.30 -48.98 -12.24
C PHE A 399 -26.31 -47.53 -12.73
N ALA A 400 -26.36 -47.33 -14.05
CA ALA A 400 -26.44 -46.01 -14.67
C ALA A 400 -27.71 -45.26 -14.25
N ASP A 401 -28.87 -45.93 -14.21
CA ASP A 401 -30.14 -45.30 -13.84
C ASP A 401 -30.26 -44.96 -12.34
N GLN A 402 -29.51 -45.64 -11.47
CA GLN A 402 -29.44 -45.31 -10.03
C GLN A 402 -28.58 -44.05 -9.76
N LEU A 403 -27.45 -43.92 -10.44
CA LEU A 403 -26.55 -42.77 -10.29
C LEU A 403 -27.02 -41.53 -11.08
N ARG A 404 -28.03 -41.69 -11.95
CA ARG A 404 -28.55 -40.62 -12.82
C ARG A 404 -29.17 -39.45 -12.06
N GLY A 405 -29.73 -39.70 -10.87
CA GLY A 405 -30.34 -38.69 -10.01
C GLY A 405 -29.35 -37.80 -9.23
N TYR A 406 -28.07 -37.83 -9.58
CA TYR A 406 -26.99 -36.99 -9.02
C TYR A 406 -26.21 -36.26 -10.13
N LEU A 407 -26.87 -35.99 -11.26
CA LEU A 407 -26.31 -35.23 -12.40
C LEU A 407 -26.87 -33.80 -12.50
N ASP A 408 -27.93 -33.52 -11.74
CA ASP A 408 -28.53 -32.22 -11.47
C ASP A 408 -28.22 -31.83 -10.01
#